data_AF-A0A3D1RRJ6-F1
#
_entry.id   AF-A0A3D1RRJ6-F1
#
_cell.length_a   1.000
_cell.length_b   1.000
_cell.length_c   1.000
_cell.angle_alpha   90.00
_cell.angle_beta   90.00
_cell.angle_gamma   90.00
#
_symmetry.space_group_name_H-M   'P 1'
#
loop_
_entity.id
_entity.type
_entity.pdbx_description
1 polymer ?
#
loop_
_entity_poly.entity_id
_entity_poly.type
_entity_poly.pdbx_seq_one_letter_code
_entity_poly.pdbx_strand_id
1 'polypeptide(L)'
;MKKIYQGGWSWKRRAVIVEVKDGRKLAGSMHGMPHGQGAIQGNNFNGHFCIHFRDSKVHASRRVDPAHQMMVWKAAGVFGEQVGRMNQEDVIRVFFTAIEQDDFGLAARMIIPTGSAARALESFKNLESVRVESIALVAKNTDNTYRVKLLTVTKGSKRSARQQFLINVHGAGEGSLYNFRPVQSPN
;
A
#
# COMPACT_ATOMS: atom_id res chain seq x y z
N MET A 1 -2.40 -12.99 -18.05
CA MET A 1 -2.75 -12.16 -16.87
C MET A 1 -2.96 -12.95 -15.57
N LYS A 2 -3.84 -13.96 -15.46
CA LYS A 2 -4.02 -14.73 -14.20
C LYS A 2 -2.73 -15.28 -13.58
N LYS A 3 -1.77 -15.74 -14.41
CA LYS A 3 -0.48 -16.27 -13.94
C LYS A 3 0.29 -15.30 -13.04
N ILE A 4 0.34 -14.01 -13.40
CA ILE A 4 1.04 -13.01 -12.59
C ILE A 4 0.27 -12.65 -11.31
N TYR A 5 -0.95 -13.16 -11.13
CA TYR A 5 -1.78 -13.04 -9.93
C TYR A 5 -2.06 -14.40 -9.28
N GLN A 6 -1.12 -15.36 -9.39
CA GLN A 6 -1.20 -16.67 -8.72
C GLN A 6 -2.45 -17.47 -9.10
N GLY A 7 -2.92 -17.33 -10.35
CA GLY A 7 -4.08 -18.04 -10.87
C GLY A 7 -5.42 -17.33 -10.61
N GLY A 8 -5.45 -16.34 -9.72
CA GLY A 8 -6.64 -15.54 -9.41
C GLY A 8 -6.70 -14.19 -10.11
N TRP A 9 -7.88 -13.59 -10.12
CA TRP A 9 -8.03 -12.16 -10.44
C TRP A 9 -7.91 -11.35 -9.15
N SER A 10 -7.25 -10.20 -9.21
CA SER A 10 -7.02 -9.40 -8.01
C SER A 10 -7.01 -7.91 -8.32
N TRP A 11 -7.53 -7.14 -7.37
CA TRP A 11 -7.39 -5.69 -7.34
C TRP A 11 -6.05 -5.26 -6.76
N LYS A 12 -5.25 -6.14 -6.15
CA LYS A 12 -3.93 -5.76 -5.63
C LYS A 12 -3.05 -5.25 -6.77
N ARG A 13 -2.45 -4.07 -6.57
CA ARG A 13 -1.64 -3.39 -7.56
C ARG A 13 -0.28 -4.05 -7.66
N ARG A 14 0.29 -4.06 -8.86
CA ARG A 14 1.66 -4.51 -9.15
C ARG A 14 2.41 -3.41 -9.86
N ALA A 15 3.66 -3.22 -9.44
CA ALA A 15 4.65 -2.41 -10.16
C ALA A 15 4.96 -3.08 -11.51
N VAL A 16 4.97 -2.30 -12.59
CA VAL A 16 5.28 -2.76 -13.94
C VAL A 16 6.18 -1.78 -14.67
N ILE A 17 6.93 -2.31 -15.63
CA ILE A 17 7.66 -1.51 -16.61
C ILE A 17 6.98 -1.70 -17.96
N VAL A 18 6.63 -0.59 -18.61
CA VAL A 18 6.11 -0.57 -19.98
C VAL A 18 7.24 -0.16 -20.90
N GLU A 19 7.64 -1.07 -21.79
CA GLU A 19 8.62 -0.79 -22.83
C GLU A 19 7.88 -0.36 -24.11
N VAL A 20 8.24 0.81 -24.64
CA VAL A 20 7.70 1.32 -25.90
C VAL A 20 8.68 1.03 -27.05
N LYS A 21 8.20 1.15 -28.29
CA LYS A 21 8.93 0.72 -29.51
C LYS A 21 10.34 1.31 -29.65
N ASP A 22 10.58 2.50 -29.11
CA ASP A 22 11.88 3.18 -29.17
C ASP A 22 12.84 2.79 -28.02
N GLY A 23 12.50 1.75 -27.24
CA GLY A 23 13.31 1.22 -26.15
C GLY A 23 13.17 1.98 -24.82
N ARG A 24 12.40 3.07 -24.77
CA ARG A 24 12.13 3.75 -23.50
C ARG A 24 11.30 2.86 -22.58
N LYS A 25 11.62 2.92 -21.30
CA LYS A 25 10.95 2.19 -20.22
C LYS A 25 10.19 3.16 -19.34
N LEU A 26 8.88 2.96 -19.21
CA LEU A 26 7.99 3.77 -18.41
C LEU A 26 7.58 2.99 -17.16
N ALA A 27 7.80 3.58 -15.99
CA ALA A 27 7.32 3.02 -14.73
C ALA A 27 5.80 3.17 -14.62
N GLY A 28 5.12 2.07 -14.32
CA GLY A 28 3.67 2.04 -14.20
C GLY A 28 3.18 1.14 -13.07
N SER A 29 1.87 1.16 -12.89
CA SER A 29 1.16 0.31 -11.95
C SER A 29 -0.06 -0.31 -12.62
N MET A 30 -0.33 -1.58 -12.35
CA MET A 30 -1.50 -2.27 -12.87
C MET A 30 -2.22 -3.05 -11.77
N HIS A 31 -3.46 -3.45 -12.00
CA HIS A 31 -4.09 -4.55 -11.26
C HIS A 31 -4.67 -5.59 -12.25
N GLY A 32 -4.98 -6.80 -11.79
CA GLY A 32 -5.36 -7.93 -12.65
C GLY A 32 -6.86 -8.13 -12.82
N MET A 33 -7.68 -7.51 -11.99
CA MET A 33 -9.13 -7.70 -12.01
C MET A 33 -9.76 -7.16 -13.31
N PRO A 34 -10.47 -8.00 -14.09
CA PRO A 34 -11.27 -7.54 -15.21
C PRO A 34 -12.38 -6.61 -14.73
N HIS A 35 -12.56 -5.47 -15.40
CA HIS A 35 -13.62 -4.51 -15.09
C HIS A 35 -14.00 -3.67 -16.32
N GLY A 36 -15.11 -2.93 -16.20
CA GLY A 36 -15.67 -2.15 -17.30
C GLY A 36 -16.24 -3.03 -18.42
N GLN A 37 -16.57 -2.41 -19.55
CA GLN A 37 -17.00 -3.12 -20.75
C GLN A 37 -15.78 -3.73 -21.47
N GLY A 38 -15.97 -4.93 -22.02
CA GLY A 38 -14.96 -5.62 -22.82
C GLY A 38 -15.10 -5.28 -24.30
N ALA A 39 -14.05 -4.73 -24.90
CA ALA A 39 -14.03 -4.40 -26.33
C ALA A 39 -13.52 -5.56 -27.21
N ILE A 40 -12.93 -6.60 -26.61
CA ILE A 40 -12.30 -7.72 -27.32
C ILE A 40 -13.04 -9.00 -26.99
N GLN A 41 -13.63 -9.62 -28.01
CA GLN A 41 -14.36 -10.89 -27.87
C GLN A 41 -13.40 -12.10 -27.89
N GLY A 42 -13.82 -13.21 -27.28
CA GLY A 42 -13.10 -14.49 -27.36
C GLY A 42 -11.76 -14.57 -26.61
N ASN A 43 -11.38 -13.56 -25.82
CA ASN A 43 -10.08 -13.51 -25.14
C ASN A 43 -10.08 -14.06 -23.69
N ASN A 44 -11.20 -14.63 -23.22
CA ASN A 44 -11.38 -15.10 -21.84
C ASN A 44 -11.07 -14.04 -20.76
N PHE A 45 -11.25 -12.76 -21.08
CA PHE A 45 -11.04 -11.62 -20.20
C PHE A 45 -12.21 -10.64 -20.32
N ASN A 46 -13.19 -10.76 -19.41
CA ASN A 46 -14.40 -9.94 -19.47
C ASN A 46 -14.14 -8.51 -18.97
N GLY A 47 -13.74 -7.61 -19.87
CA GLY A 47 -13.49 -6.20 -19.59
C GLY A 47 -12.09 -5.76 -20.05
N HIS A 48 -11.49 -4.88 -19.27
CA HIS A 48 -10.10 -4.46 -19.42
C HIS A 48 -9.41 -4.37 -18.06
N PHE A 49 -8.10 -4.15 -18.08
CA PHE A 49 -7.35 -3.73 -16.91
C PHE A 49 -6.64 -2.41 -17.24
N CYS A 50 -6.40 -1.58 -16.23
CA CYS A 50 -5.76 -0.29 -16.42
C CYS A 50 -4.29 -0.37 -16.04
N ILE A 51 -3.46 0.37 -16.78
CA ILE A 51 -2.11 0.73 -16.38
C ILE A 51 -2.15 2.22 -16.01
N HIS A 52 -1.73 2.53 -14.80
CA HIS A 52 -1.62 3.88 -14.27
C HIS A 52 -0.16 4.30 -14.28
N PHE A 53 0.09 5.51 -14.77
CA PHE A 53 1.39 6.15 -14.68
C PHE A 53 1.40 7.15 -13.53
N ARG A 54 2.54 7.81 -13.33
CA ARG A 54 2.68 8.91 -12.38
C ARG A 54 1.51 9.90 -12.52
N ASP A 55 0.93 10.27 -11.39
CA ASP A 55 -0.16 11.24 -11.24
C ASP A 55 -1.47 10.92 -12.02
N SER A 56 -1.58 9.72 -12.59
CA SER A 56 -2.81 9.25 -13.22
C SER A 56 -3.97 9.14 -12.22
N LYS A 57 -5.16 9.55 -12.65
CA LYS A 57 -6.39 9.51 -11.85
C LYS A 57 -7.20 8.25 -12.18
N VAL A 58 -7.81 7.65 -11.17
CA VAL A 58 -8.77 6.55 -11.39
C VAL A 58 -10.04 7.12 -12.02
N HIS A 59 -10.52 6.50 -13.10
CA HIS A 59 -11.69 6.99 -13.86
C HIS A 59 -12.92 7.22 -12.96
N ALA A 60 -13.24 6.25 -12.11
CA ALA A 60 -14.42 6.30 -11.25
C ALA A 60 -14.37 7.40 -10.18
N SER A 61 -13.21 7.59 -9.53
CA SER A 61 -13.08 8.55 -8.43
C SER A 61 -12.56 9.93 -8.87
N ARG A 62 -11.95 10.01 -10.06
CA ARG A 62 -11.18 11.17 -10.56
C ARG A 62 -10.08 11.63 -9.60
N ARG A 63 -9.60 10.73 -8.73
CA ARG A 63 -8.54 10.98 -7.76
C ARG A 63 -7.32 10.12 -8.08
N VAL A 64 -6.16 10.61 -7.68
CA VAL A 64 -4.93 9.82 -7.66
C VAL A 64 -5.09 8.73 -6.60
N ASP A 65 -4.77 7.49 -6.94
CA ASP A 65 -4.78 6.35 -6.03
C ASP A 65 -3.38 6.16 -5.41
N PRO A 66 -3.21 6.30 -4.08
CA PRO A 66 -1.93 6.11 -3.42
C PRO A 66 -1.30 4.74 -3.69
N ALA A 67 -2.10 3.68 -3.85
CA ALA A 67 -1.58 2.35 -4.16
C ALA A 67 -0.96 2.29 -5.57
N HIS A 68 -1.55 2.98 -6.55
CA HIS A 68 -0.98 3.10 -7.89
C HIS A 68 0.32 3.93 -7.88
N GLN A 69 0.34 5.08 -7.19
CA GLN A 69 1.55 5.91 -7.10
C GLN A 69 2.70 5.18 -6.40
N MET A 70 2.41 4.48 -5.31
CA MET A 70 3.38 3.66 -4.59
C MET A 70 4.04 2.61 -5.52
N MET A 71 3.24 1.94 -6.36
CA MET A 71 3.75 0.95 -7.31
C MET A 71 4.52 1.58 -8.47
N VAL A 72 4.16 2.80 -8.89
CA VAL A 72 4.95 3.57 -9.86
C VAL A 72 6.32 3.92 -9.28
N TRP A 73 6.39 4.37 -8.02
CA TRP A 73 7.67 4.65 -7.35
C TRP A 73 8.52 3.40 -7.18
N LYS A 74 7.90 2.26 -6.85
CA LYS A 74 8.58 0.96 -6.80
C LYS A 74 9.15 0.58 -8.17
N ALA A 75 8.36 0.71 -9.24
CA ALA A 75 8.81 0.42 -10.60
C ALA A 75 9.95 1.36 -11.05
N ALA A 76 9.87 2.64 -10.69
CA ALA A 76 10.89 3.63 -11.02
C ALA A 76 12.16 3.53 -10.15
N GLY A 77 12.19 2.71 -9.10
CA GLY A 77 13.34 2.62 -8.19
C GLY A 77 13.49 3.79 -7.23
N VAL A 78 12.49 4.67 -7.11
CA VAL A 78 12.54 5.91 -6.31
C VAL A 78 11.69 5.87 -5.04
N PHE A 79 11.20 4.68 -4.63
CA PHE A 79 10.33 4.55 -3.46
C PHE A 79 10.87 5.23 -2.20
N GLY A 80 12.15 5.00 -1.86
CA GLY A 80 12.78 5.60 -0.68
C GLY A 80 12.89 7.13 -0.76
N GLU A 81 13.25 7.66 -1.94
CA GLU A 81 13.31 9.10 -2.19
C GLU A 81 11.94 9.76 -2.01
N GLN A 82 10.88 9.14 -2.51
CA GLN A 82 9.52 9.68 -2.39
C GLN A 82 9.04 9.65 -0.94
N VAL A 83 9.21 8.53 -0.24
CA VAL A 83 8.87 8.41 1.19
C VAL A 83 9.67 9.41 2.03
N GLY A 84 10.95 9.61 1.75
CA GLY A 84 11.82 10.54 2.49
C GLY A 84 11.42 12.02 2.37
N ARG A 85 10.58 12.38 1.39
CA ARG A 85 10.06 13.75 1.20
C ARG A 85 8.67 13.97 1.80
N MET A 86 8.02 12.92 2.29
CA MET A 86 6.66 13.01 2.80
C MET A 86 6.62 13.51 4.24
N ASN A 87 5.48 14.08 4.62
CA ASN A 87 5.18 14.24 6.04
C ASN A 87 4.92 12.88 6.69
N GLN A 88 4.97 12.85 8.02
CA GLN A 88 4.84 11.64 8.82
C GLN A 88 3.45 10.96 8.71
N GLU A 89 2.39 11.73 8.46
CA GLU A 89 1.05 11.17 8.27
C GLU A 89 0.95 10.41 6.94
N ASP A 90 1.45 11.00 5.85
CA ASP A 90 1.45 10.38 4.52
C ASP A 90 2.31 9.13 4.49
N VAL A 91 3.43 9.17 5.18
CA VAL A 91 4.28 8.02 5.49
C VAL A 91 3.47 6.85 6.11
N ILE A 92 2.67 7.12 7.16
CA ILE A 92 1.82 6.11 7.80
C ILE A 92 0.82 5.55 6.79
N ARG A 93 0.24 6.40 5.94
CA ARG A 93 -0.70 5.98 4.89
C ARG A 93 -0.02 5.06 3.88
N VAL A 94 1.19 5.39 3.42
CA VAL A 94 1.97 4.54 2.50
C VAL A 94 2.32 3.21 3.15
N PHE A 95 2.67 3.20 4.45
CA PHE A 95 2.90 1.96 5.19
C PHE A 95 1.70 1.01 5.14
N PHE A 96 0.51 1.48 5.53
CA PHE A 96 -0.68 0.63 5.49
C PHE A 96 -1.15 0.32 4.06
N THR A 97 -0.84 1.20 3.11
CA THR A 97 -1.06 0.90 1.68
C THR A 97 -0.19 -0.28 1.24
N ALA A 98 1.08 -0.33 1.63
CA ALA A 98 1.96 -1.47 1.33
C ALA A 98 1.43 -2.78 1.93
N ILE A 99 0.93 -2.74 3.18
CA ILE A 99 0.30 -3.90 3.82
C ILE A 99 -0.95 -4.34 3.04
N GLU A 100 -1.85 -3.42 2.69
CA GLU A 100 -3.08 -3.71 1.92
C GLU A 100 -2.78 -4.33 0.54
N GLN A 101 -1.64 -3.95 -0.06
CA GLN A 101 -1.18 -4.51 -1.34
C GLN A 101 -0.40 -5.83 -1.21
N ASP A 102 -0.29 -6.42 0.00
CA ASP A 102 0.60 -7.56 0.33
C ASP A 102 2.10 -7.31 0.01
N ASP A 103 2.53 -6.05 -0.07
CA ASP A 103 3.91 -5.69 -0.37
C ASP A 103 4.71 -5.51 0.93
N PHE A 104 4.82 -6.59 1.71
CA PHE A 104 5.53 -6.59 2.99
C PHE A 104 7.02 -6.21 2.86
N GLY A 105 7.61 -6.39 1.68
CA GLY A 105 8.96 -5.91 1.39
C GLY A 105 9.07 -4.40 1.37
N LEU A 106 8.10 -3.68 0.78
CA LEU A 106 8.02 -2.23 0.89
C LEU A 106 7.68 -1.79 2.31
N ALA A 107 6.73 -2.47 2.96
CA ALA A 107 6.36 -2.18 4.35
C ALA A 107 7.57 -2.31 5.29
N ALA A 108 8.42 -3.33 5.11
CA ALA A 108 9.62 -3.53 5.90
C ALA A 108 10.70 -2.46 5.67
N ARG A 109 10.78 -1.84 4.49
CA ARG A 109 11.72 -0.73 4.23
C ARG A 109 11.39 0.55 5.00
N MET A 110 10.21 0.59 5.59
CA MET A 110 9.66 1.73 6.32
C MET A 110 9.78 1.55 7.85
N ILE A 111 10.15 0.37 8.35
CA ILE A 111 10.19 0.09 9.80
C ILE A 111 11.63 0.04 10.33
N ILE A 112 11.83 0.40 11.59
CA ILE A 112 13.09 0.06 12.29
C ILE A 112 13.09 -1.43 12.52
N PRO A 113 14.14 -2.18 12.12
CA PRO A 113 14.25 -3.61 12.37
C PRO A 113 14.53 -3.88 13.87
N THR A 114 13.54 -3.60 14.71
CA THR A 114 13.46 -4.03 16.11
C THR A 114 12.59 -5.28 16.20
N GLY A 115 12.79 -6.08 17.24
CA GLY A 115 11.97 -7.27 17.48
C GLY A 115 10.46 -6.97 17.66
N SER A 116 10.08 -5.76 18.06
CA SER A 116 8.66 -5.33 18.09
C SER A 116 8.10 -5.05 16.70
N ALA A 117 8.87 -4.38 15.83
CA ALA A 117 8.42 -4.03 14.49
C ALA A 117 8.26 -5.27 13.59
N ALA A 118 9.17 -6.25 13.69
CA ALA A 118 9.04 -7.52 12.99
C ALA A 118 7.74 -8.25 13.40
N ARG A 119 7.46 -8.35 14.71
CA ARG A 119 6.22 -8.96 15.21
C ARG A 119 4.96 -8.23 14.76
N ALA A 120 5.00 -6.90 14.69
CA ALA A 120 3.89 -6.11 14.15
C ALA A 120 3.69 -6.39 12.65
N LEU A 121 4.76 -6.50 11.86
CA LEU A 121 4.65 -6.83 10.45
C LEU A 121 4.07 -8.24 10.24
N GLU A 122 4.49 -9.21 11.06
CA GLU A 122 3.96 -10.57 11.03
C GLU A 122 2.45 -10.61 11.37
N SER A 123 1.99 -9.82 12.34
CA SER A 123 0.56 -9.82 12.72
C SER A 123 -0.35 -9.36 11.58
N PHE A 124 0.14 -8.49 10.68
CA PHE A 124 -0.61 -8.04 9.52
C PHE A 124 -0.69 -9.07 8.39
N LYS A 125 0.17 -10.09 8.34
CA LYS A 125 0.16 -11.11 7.25
C LYS A 125 -1.10 -11.96 7.21
N ASN A 126 -1.82 -12.07 8.34
CA ASN A 126 -3.07 -12.80 8.41
C ASN A 126 -4.30 -11.97 7.99
N LEU A 127 -4.12 -10.70 7.61
CA LEU A 127 -5.21 -9.86 7.14
C LEU A 127 -5.53 -10.13 5.66
N GLU A 128 -6.83 -10.16 5.36
CA GLU A 128 -7.39 -10.09 4.01
C GLU A 128 -7.35 -8.64 3.51
N SER A 129 -7.73 -7.69 4.38
CA SER A 129 -7.71 -6.25 4.10
C SER A 129 -7.41 -5.42 5.36
N VAL A 130 -6.77 -4.27 5.17
CA VAL A 130 -6.53 -3.22 6.14
C VAL A 130 -6.81 -1.85 5.52
N ARG A 131 -7.66 -1.06 6.17
CA ARG A 131 -7.96 0.31 5.77
C ARG A 131 -7.73 1.26 6.92
N VAL A 132 -6.99 2.35 6.67
CA VAL A 132 -6.85 3.44 7.62
C VAL A 132 -8.17 4.23 7.70
N GLU A 133 -8.82 4.25 8.86
CA GLU A 133 -10.00 5.07 9.13
C GLU A 133 -9.61 6.47 9.60
N SER A 134 -8.59 6.60 10.46
CA SER A 134 -8.09 7.89 10.92
C SER A 134 -6.65 7.82 11.40
N ILE A 135 -5.96 8.95 11.31
CA ILE A 135 -4.63 9.20 11.88
C ILE A 135 -4.75 10.47 12.70
N ALA A 136 -4.34 10.43 13.97
CA ALA A 136 -4.38 11.59 14.86
C ALA A 136 -3.05 11.72 15.61
N LEU A 137 -2.41 12.88 15.52
CA LEU A 137 -1.25 13.20 16.35
C LEU A 137 -1.70 13.26 17.83
N VAL A 138 -1.07 12.47 18.69
CA VAL A 138 -1.42 12.40 20.13
C VAL A 138 -0.28 12.83 21.04
N ALA A 139 0.95 12.85 20.55
CA ALA A 139 2.08 13.45 21.26
C ALA A 139 3.05 14.08 20.25
N LYS A 140 3.42 15.33 20.50
CA LYS A 140 4.44 16.05 19.72
C LYS A 140 5.75 16.07 20.51
N ASN A 141 6.76 15.42 19.98
CA ASN A 141 8.09 15.26 20.56
C ASN A 141 9.07 15.07 19.38
N THR A 142 10.31 14.66 19.64
CA THR A 142 11.28 14.36 18.57
C THR A 142 10.76 13.28 17.60
N ASP A 143 10.00 12.31 18.13
CA ASP A 143 9.43 11.18 17.41
C ASP A 143 7.91 11.13 17.58
N ASN A 144 7.21 12.01 16.85
CA ASN A 144 5.77 12.21 17.01
C ASN A 144 4.99 10.89 17.09
N THR A 145 4.08 10.82 18.06
CA THR A 145 3.21 9.65 18.24
C THR A 145 1.85 9.90 17.60
N TYR A 146 1.44 8.98 16.75
CA TYR A 146 0.14 8.99 16.09
C TYR A 146 -0.72 7.85 16.58
N ARG A 147 -1.99 8.13 16.85
CA ARG A 147 -3.05 7.14 16.99
C ARG A 147 -3.61 6.84 15.62
N VAL A 148 -3.53 5.58 15.21
CA VAL A 148 -4.07 5.11 13.93
C VAL A 148 -5.20 4.14 14.19
N LYS A 149 -6.38 4.45 13.64
CA LYS A 149 -7.53 3.53 13.65
C LYS A 149 -7.61 2.82 12.31
N LEU A 150 -7.74 1.50 12.36
CA LEU A 150 -7.80 0.63 11.20
C LEU A 150 -9.13 -0.13 11.20
N LEU A 151 -9.69 -0.31 10.00
CA LEU A 151 -10.69 -1.32 9.73
C LEU A 151 -9.99 -2.52 9.06
N THR A 152 -10.03 -3.66 9.71
CA THR A 152 -9.33 -4.88 9.27
C THR A 152 -10.30 -6.02 9.00
N VAL A 153 -9.98 -6.88 8.05
CA VAL A 153 -10.66 -8.17 7.83
C VAL A 153 -9.58 -9.24 7.85
N THR A 154 -9.78 -10.28 8.66
CA THR A 154 -8.86 -11.43 8.73
C THR A 154 -9.16 -12.42 7.60
N LYS A 155 -8.14 -13.09 7.08
CA LYS A 155 -8.30 -14.16 6.08
C LYS A 155 -9.30 -15.21 6.56
N GLY A 156 -10.24 -15.57 5.68
CA GLY A 156 -11.31 -16.53 5.99
C GLY A 156 -12.49 -15.95 6.79
N SER A 157 -12.42 -14.70 7.26
CA SER A 157 -13.52 -14.00 7.91
C SER A 157 -14.25 -13.09 6.92
N LYS A 158 -15.58 -13.00 7.04
CA LYS A 158 -16.38 -11.97 6.38
C LYS A 158 -16.64 -10.74 7.27
N ARG A 159 -16.26 -10.82 8.54
CA ARG A 159 -16.46 -9.75 9.53
C ARG A 159 -15.27 -8.82 9.54
N SER A 160 -15.54 -7.53 9.51
CA SER A 160 -14.53 -6.51 9.78
C SER A 160 -14.42 -6.25 11.29
N ALA A 161 -13.24 -5.83 11.71
CA ALA A 161 -12.93 -5.44 13.09
C ALA A 161 -12.23 -4.08 13.06
N ARG A 162 -12.51 -3.25 14.07
CA ARG A 162 -11.77 -2.01 14.29
C ARG A 162 -10.61 -2.27 15.23
N GLN A 163 -9.44 -1.79 14.85
CA GLN A 163 -8.22 -1.89 15.64
C GLN A 163 -7.61 -0.51 15.79
N GLN A 164 -6.87 -0.29 16.87
CA GLN A 164 -6.18 0.96 17.12
C GLN A 164 -4.72 0.69 17.50
N PHE A 165 -3.82 1.51 16.96
CA PHE A 165 -2.39 1.42 17.21
C PHE A 165 -1.83 2.78 17.60
N LEU A 166 -0.78 2.79 18.43
CA LEU A 166 0.10 3.94 18.54
C LEU A 166 1.35 3.68 17.71
N ILE A 167 1.67 4.64 16.85
CA ILE A 167 2.83 4.58 15.97
C ILE A 167 3.70 5.77 16.28
N ASN A 168 4.96 5.51 16.61
CA ASN A 168 5.97 6.55 16.70
C ASN A 168 6.61 6.71 15.34
N VAL A 169 6.64 7.94 14.87
CA VAL A 169 7.28 8.32 13.60
C VAL A 169 8.47 9.20 13.91
N HIS A 170 9.67 8.67 13.64
CA HIS A 170 10.91 9.40 13.84
C HIS A 170 11.03 10.56 12.84
N GLY A 171 11.69 11.65 13.25
CA GLY A 171 11.97 12.81 12.40
C GLY A 171 12.83 12.46 11.17
N ALA A 172 12.76 13.29 10.13
CA ALA A 172 13.41 13.07 8.84
C ALA A 172 14.95 13.16 8.91
N GLY A 173 15.60 12.10 9.39
CA GLY A 173 16.96 11.71 9.02
C GLY A 173 16.88 10.54 8.05
N GLU A 174 17.85 10.42 7.14
CA GLU A 174 17.89 9.42 6.05
C GLU A 174 17.31 8.06 6.46
N GLY A 175 16.20 7.68 5.83
CA GLY A 175 15.61 6.34 5.99
C GLY A 175 14.50 6.19 7.02
N SER A 176 13.74 7.25 7.34
CA SER A 176 12.49 7.28 8.12
C SER A 176 11.91 5.91 8.52
N LEU A 177 11.91 5.70 9.82
CA LEU A 177 12.07 4.41 10.48
C LEU A 177 10.94 4.34 11.53
N TYR A 178 9.96 3.42 11.44
CA TYR A 178 8.78 3.40 12.33
C TYR A 178 8.88 2.38 13.48
N ASN A 179 8.39 2.77 14.66
CA ASN A 179 8.16 1.85 15.78
C ASN A 179 6.66 1.69 16.03
N PHE A 180 6.15 0.48 15.82
CA PHE A 180 4.75 0.12 16.04
C PHE A 180 4.57 -0.40 17.46
N ARG A 181 3.74 0.28 18.26
CA ARG A 181 3.28 -0.24 19.55
C ARG A 181 1.75 -0.41 19.49
N PRO A 182 1.24 -1.65 19.46
CA PRO A 182 -0.18 -1.87 19.66
C PRO A 182 -0.55 -1.31 21.04
N VAL A 183 -1.51 -0.40 21.09
CA VAL A 183 -2.22 -0.14 22.33
C VAL A 183 -3.44 -1.03 22.26
N GLN A 184 -3.58 -1.91 23.26
CA GLN A 184 -4.72 -2.80 23.43
C GLN A 184 -6.01 -2.10 22.99
N SER A 185 -6.79 -2.76 22.13
CA SER A 185 -8.16 -2.32 21.84
C SER A 185 -8.91 -2.13 23.16
N PRO A 186 -9.67 -1.03 23.35
CA PRO A 186 -10.62 -1.01 24.44
C PRO A 186 -11.65 -2.13 24.17
N ASN A 187 -11.99 -2.83 25.26
CA ASN A 187 -12.87 -3.99 25.36
C ASN A 187 -13.98 -4.08 24.31
#